data_AF-A0A527ZGN2-F1
#
_entry.id   AF-A0A527ZGN2-F1
#
_cell.length_a   1.000
_cell.length_b   1.000
_cell.length_c   1.000
_cell.angle_alpha   90.00
_cell.angle_beta   90.00
_cell.angle_gamma   90.00
#
_symmetry.space_group_name_H-M   'P 1'
#
loop_
_entity.id
_entity.type
_entity.pdbx_description
1 polymer ?
#
loop_
_entity_poly.entity_id
_entity_poly.type
_entity_poly.pdbx_seq_one_letter_code
_entity_poly.pdbx_strand_id
1 'polypeptide(L)'
;LNILENFDLKGVGHNTEEYLRIICEAMKYATIDKDRFIGDPKFVDVPVDRLIAKDYAKELAEKISAGIKADVPRFNSGFPSKDTTHLSAVDRDGNCVTMTHSLGMPSGVITSGLGFMYNGCMGVFDPRPGRAGSIAPGKARFSSMCPSIVFKGDEPYVVVGAPGATQIAMGVLQAILNVLDFDMSMIEAVSSPRFSATSNAIDVTNRI
;
A
#
# COMPACT_ATOMS: atom_id res chain seq x y z
N LEU A 1 -2.94 9.40 -0.69
CA LEU A 1 -3.00 10.66 0.09
C LEU A 1 -2.77 11.88 -0.80
N ASN A 2 -1.58 12.08 -1.38
CA ASN A 2 -1.29 13.29 -2.20
C ASN A 2 -2.26 13.53 -3.37
N ILE A 3 -2.70 12.48 -4.08
CA ILE A 3 -3.73 12.61 -5.13
C ILE A 3 -5.09 12.99 -4.50
N LEU A 4 -5.41 12.35 -3.38
CA LEU A 4 -6.73 12.39 -2.74
C LEU A 4 -7.03 13.70 -2.02
N GLU A 5 -6.02 14.43 -1.56
CA GLU A 5 -6.21 15.74 -0.92
C GLU A 5 -6.84 16.79 -1.87
N ASN A 6 -6.88 16.51 -3.17
CA ASN A 6 -7.53 17.35 -4.17
C ASN A 6 -9.06 17.10 -4.26
N PHE A 7 -9.61 16.21 -3.43
CA PHE A 7 -11.03 15.86 -3.40
C PHE A 7 -11.62 16.10 -2.00
N ASP A 8 -12.85 16.62 -1.94
CA ASP A 8 -13.61 16.69 -0.70
C ASP A 8 -14.24 15.33 -0.37
N LEU A 9 -13.43 14.40 0.14
CA LEU A 9 -13.88 13.04 0.44
C LEU A 9 -14.97 13.02 1.52
N LYS A 10 -14.91 13.95 2.48
CA LYS A 10 -15.92 14.08 3.53
C LYS A 10 -17.27 14.48 2.95
N GLY A 11 -17.30 15.45 2.04
CA GLY A 11 -18.50 15.87 1.31
C GLY A 11 -19.05 14.80 0.35
N VAL A 12 -18.17 13.99 -0.27
CA VAL A 12 -18.54 12.85 -1.12
C VAL A 12 -19.21 11.72 -0.31
N GLY A 13 -18.86 11.58 0.96
CA GLY A 13 -19.42 10.58 1.88
C GLY A 13 -18.70 9.24 1.83
N HIS A 14 -18.51 8.63 3.00
CA HIS A 14 -17.79 7.37 3.15
C HIS A 14 -18.48 6.22 2.39
N ASN A 15 -17.71 5.48 1.59
CA ASN A 15 -18.17 4.31 0.82
C ASN A 15 -19.35 4.57 -0.15
N THR A 16 -19.60 5.82 -0.56
CA THR A 16 -20.48 6.09 -1.70
C THR A 16 -19.85 5.59 -3.01
N GLU A 17 -20.64 5.44 -4.07
CA GLU A 17 -20.11 5.04 -5.40
C GLU A 17 -18.98 5.97 -5.86
N GLU A 18 -19.18 7.27 -5.68
CA GLU A 18 -18.20 8.29 -6.07
C GLU A 18 -16.92 8.23 -5.22
N TYR A 19 -17.05 7.97 -3.91
CA TYR A 19 -15.89 7.71 -3.05
C TYR A 19 -15.11 6.49 -3.56
N LEU A 20 -15.78 5.37 -3.79
CA LEU A 20 -15.14 4.14 -4.29
C LEU A 20 -14.43 4.39 -5.62
N ARG A 21 -15.06 5.13 -6.55
CA ARG A 21 -14.48 5.50 -7.85
C ARG A 21 -13.19 6.30 -7.68
N ILE A 22 -13.22 7.39 -6.91
CA ILE A 22 -12.07 8.28 -6.70
C ILE A 22 -10.91 7.51 -6.07
N ILE A 23 -11.18 6.77 -4.99
CA ILE A 23 -10.15 6.03 -4.28
C ILE A 23 -9.58 4.91 -5.16
N CYS A 24 -10.41 4.14 -5.87
CA CYS A 24 -9.94 3.09 -6.76
C CYS A 24 -9.02 3.62 -7.87
N GLU A 25 -9.40 4.72 -8.52
CA GLU A 25 -8.56 5.28 -9.58
C GLU A 25 -7.24 5.86 -9.02
N ALA A 26 -7.26 6.48 -7.84
CA ALA A 26 -6.04 6.90 -7.17
C ALA A 26 -5.11 5.71 -6.81
N MET A 27 -5.68 4.60 -6.32
CA MET A 27 -4.94 3.36 -6.06
C MET A 27 -4.30 2.79 -7.34
N LYS A 28 -5.04 2.82 -8.47
CA LYS A 28 -4.53 2.36 -9.76
C LYS A 28 -3.39 3.22 -10.28
N TYR A 29 -3.52 4.55 -10.28
CA TYR A 29 -2.43 5.44 -10.70
C TYR A 29 -1.18 5.25 -9.83
N ALA A 30 -1.34 5.17 -8.51
CA ALA A 30 -0.23 4.86 -7.60
C ALA A 30 0.40 3.48 -7.89
N THR A 31 -0.41 2.50 -8.28
CA THR A 31 0.06 1.16 -8.66
C THR A 31 0.85 1.18 -9.97
N ILE A 32 0.44 1.98 -10.96
CA ILE A 32 1.17 2.16 -12.23
C ILE A 32 2.56 2.73 -11.95
N ASP A 33 2.63 3.80 -11.15
CA ASP A 33 3.91 4.40 -10.78
C ASP A 33 4.79 3.43 -10.00
N LYS A 34 4.20 2.69 -9.06
CA LYS A 34 4.88 1.64 -8.30
C LYS A 34 5.52 0.60 -9.23
N ASP A 35 4.76 0.07 -10.18
CA ASP A 35 5.25 -0.97 -11.10
C ASP A 35 6.34 -0.46 -12.05
N ARG A 36 6.27 0.82 -12.42
CA ARG A 36 7.19 1.41 -13.39
C ARG A 36 8.51 1.84 -12.76
N PHE A 37 8.45 2.42 -11.57
CA PHE A 37 9.57 3.18 -11.01
C PHE A 37 10.15 2.62 -9.72
N ILE A 38 9.36 1.92 -8.90
CA ILE A 38 9.83 1.53 -7.56
C ILE A 38 10.70 0.27 -7.65
N GLY A 39 11.94 0.38 -7.18
CA GLY A 39 12.90 -0.70 -7.02
C GLY A 39 13.93 -0.36 -5.94
N ASP A 40 14.97 -1.19 -5.79
CA ASP A 40 16.06 -0.91 -4.86
C ASP A 40 16.85 0.34 -5.30
N PRO A 41 16.88 1.41 -4.48
CA PRO A 41 17.56 2.66 -4.83
C PRO A 41 19.08 2.52 -4.99
N LYS A 42 19.69 1.40 -4.56
CA LYS A 42 21.11 1.09 -4.86
C LYS A 42 21.33 0.64 -6.30
N PHE A 43 20.27 0.29 -7.03
CA PHE A 43 20.32 -0.30 -8.36
C PHE A 43 19.54 0.47 -9.41
N VAL A 44 18.54 1.25 -9.01
CA VAL A 44 17.69 2.02 -9.91
C VAL A 44 17.44 3.41 -9.34
N ASP A 45 17.33 4.41 -10.21
CA ASP A 45 16.94 5.75 -9.81
C ASP A 45 15.41 5.81 -9.64
N VAL A 46 14.97 6.06 -8.41
CA VAL A 46 13.54 6.20 -8.09
C VAL A 46 13.22 7.69 -8.09
N PRO A 47 12.32 8.18 -8.97
CA PRO A 47 12.02 9.60 -9.11
C PRO A 47 11.10 10.10 -7.98
N VAL A 48 11.54 9.98 -6.72
CA VAL A 48 10.75 10.26 -5.51
C VAL A 48 10.18 11.66 -5.57
N ASP A 49 10.99 12.66 -5.90
CA ASP A 49 10.57 14.06 -5.96
C ASP A 49 9.37 14.26 -6.88
N ARG A 50 9.38 13.64 -8.07
CA ARG A 50 8.23 13.66 -8.99
C ARG A 50 7.02 12.94 -8.39
N LEU A 51 7.22 11.75 -7.81
CA LEU A 51 6.12 10.92 -7.29
C LEU A 51 5.40 11.58 -6.11
N ILE A 52 6.08 12.42 -5.34
CA ILE A 52 5.49 13.16 -4.22
C ILE A 52 5.15 14.62 -4.55
N ALA A 53 5.46 15.09 -5.76
CA ALA A 53 5.20 16.47 -6.15
C ALA A 53 3.69 16.77 -6.21
N LYS A 54 3.32 17.98 -5.77
CA LYS A 54 1.92 18.42 -5.69
C LYS A 54 1.29 18.63 -7.07
N ASP A 55 2.05 19.15 -8.02
CA ASP A 55 1.63 19.35 -9.41
C ASP A 55 1.35 18.01 -10.10
N TYR A 56 2.19 17.00 -9.89
CA TYR A 56 1.97 15.67 -10.43
C TYR A 56 0.72 15.00 -9.82
N ALA A 57 0.55 15.10 -8.50
CA ALA A 57 -0.66 14.59 -7.85
C ALA A 57 -1.94 15.27 -8.35
N LYS A 58 -1.88 16.59 -8.61
CA LYS A 58 -2.98 17.35 -9.20
C LYS A 58 -3.29 16.90 -10.63
N GLU A 59 -2.29 16.66 -11.47
CA GLU A 59 -2.49 16.12 -12.84
C GLU A 59 -3.26 14.78 -12.79
N LEU A 60 -2.90 13.90 -11.86
CA LEU A 60 -3.60 12.63 -11.68
C LEU A 60 -5.03 12.83 -11.16
N ALA A 61 -5.23 13.76 -10.23
CA ALA A 61 -6.56 14.11 -9.74
C ALA A 61 -7.45 14.66 -10.87
N GLU A 62 -6.93 15.50 -11.76
CA GLU A 62 -7.65 16.03 -12.92
C GLU A 62 -8.10 14.90 -13.87
N LYS A 63 -7.26 13.88 -14.10
CA LYS A 63 -7.64 12.69 -14.87
C LYS A 63 -8.79 11.91 -14.21
N ILE A 64 -8.74 11.74 -12.89
CA ILE A 64 -9.80 11.07 -12.12
C ILE A 64 -11.11 11.87 -12.22
N SER A 65 -11.06 13.19 -12.07
CA SER A 65 -12.21 14.09 -12.21
C SER A 65 -12.81 14.07 -13.62
N ALA A 66 -11.96 13.94 -14.65
CA ALA A 66 -12.39 13.80 -16.04
C ALA A 66 -12.96 12.40 -16.38
N GLY A 67 -12.99 11.47 -15.41
CA GLY A 67 -13.50 10.10 -15.62
C GLY A 67 -12.55 9.19 -16.41
N ILE A 68 -11.27 9.57 -16.56
CA ILE A 68 -10.26 8.77 -17.26
C ILE A 68 -9.88 7.59 -16.36
N LYS A 69 -10.24 6.39 -16.81
CA LYS A 69 -9.94 5.13 -16.12
C LYS A 69 -8.49 4.72 -16.35
N ALA A 70 -7.76 4.49 -15.27
CA ALA A 70 -6.43 3.90 -15.30
C ALA A 70 -6.51 2.41 -15.70
N ASP A 71 -5.52 1.98 -16.50
CA ASP A 71 -5.37 0.59 -16.96
C ASP A 71 -4.18 -0.07 -16.23
N VAL A 72 -4.47 -1.10 -15.45
CA VAL A 72 -3.51 -1.86 -14.63
C VAL A 72 -3.66 -3.35 -14.95
N PRO A 73 -3.12 -3.82 -16.09
CA PRO A 73 -3.24 -5.21 -16.48
C PRO A 73 -2.45 -6.12 -15.54
N ARG A 74 -3.08 -7.22 -15.13
CA ARG A 74 -2.46 -8.31 -14.37
C ARG A 74 -2.70 -9.62 -15.11
N PHE A 75 -1.62 -10.32 -15.46
CA PHE A 75 -1.70 -11.59 -16.17
C PHE A 75 -1.85 -12.80 -15.21
N ASN A 76 -1.65 -12.60 -13.91
CA ASN A 76 -1.89 -13.60 -12.87
C ASN A 76 -2.57 -12.94 -11.67
N SER A 77 -3.75 -13.42 -11.30
CA SER A 77 -4.49 -13.09 -10.08
C SER A 77 -4.22 -14.13 -8.99
N GLY A 78 -2.94 -14.35 -8.67
CA GLY A 78 -2.57 -15.21 -7.56
C GLY A 78 -3.14 -14.67 -6.24
N PHE A 79 -3.51 -15.56 -5.31
CA PHE A 79 -3.96 -15.14 -3.99
C PHE A 79 -2.81 -14.47 -3.23
N PRO A 80 -3.06 -13.34 -2.55
CA PRO A 80 -2.02 -12.69 -1.74
C PRO A 80 -1.57 -13.61 -0.60
N SER A 81 -0.26 -13.64 -0.35
CA SER A 81 0.30 -14.41 0.77
C SER A 81 -0.25 -13.91 2.12
N LYS A 82 -0.53 -14.86 3.02
CA LYS A 82 -0.98 -14.61 4.39
C LYS A 82 0.17 -14.51 5.40
N ASP A 83 1.42 -14.62 4.95
CA ASP A 83 2.60 -14.80 5.82
C ASP A 83 3.27 -13.48 6.22
N THR A 84 2.44 -12.47 6.52
CA THR A 84 2.89 -11.17 7.04
C THR A 84 2.19 -10.91 8.36
N THR A 85 2.95 -10.39 9.32
CA THR A 85 2.44 -9.97 10.63
C THR A 85 2.81 -8.51 10.84
N HIS A 86 1.87 -7.75 11.40
CA HIS A 86 2.10 -6.36 11.79
C HIS A 86 1.91 -6.22 13.30
N LEU A 87 2.74 -5.39 13.92
CA LEU A 87 2.64 -5.00 15.32
C LEU A 87 2.79 -3.48 15.44
N SER A 88 1.90 -2.87 16.21
CA SER A 88 2.02 -1.49 16.69
C SER A 88 2.03 -1.48 18.22
N ALA A 89 2.89 -0.68 18.82
CA ALA A 89 2.95 -0.47 20.26
C ALA A 89 3.21 1.01 20.57
N VAL A 90 2.55 1.51 21.62
CA VAL A 90 2.78 2.84 22.20
C VAL A 90 2.91 2.66 23.71
N ASP A 91 3.96 3.23 24.31
CA ASP A 91 4.16 3.16 25.75
C ASP A 91 3.74 4.45 26.47
N ARG A 92 3.83 4.44 27.81
CA ARG A 92 3.43 5.56 28.67
C ARG A 92 4.30 6.81 28.50
N ASP A 93 5.52 6.62 27.99
CA ASP A 93 6.52 7.67 27.84
C ASP A 93 6.44 8.31 26.44
N GLY A 94 5.49 7.86 25.62
CA GLY A 94 5.23 8.38 24.27
C GLY A 94 6.04 7.69 23.17
N ASN A 95 6.81 6.64 23.48
CA ASN A 95 7.53 5.91 22.44
C ASN A 95 6.55 5.12 21.57
N CYS A 96 6.72 5.22 20.26
CA CYS A 96 5.89 4.54 19.27
C CYS A 96 6.75 3.58 18.44
N VAL A 97 6.28 2.33 18.29
CA VAL A 97 6.88 1.32 17.42
C VAL A 97 5.82 0.80 16.46
N THR A 98 6.16 0.76 15.18
CA THR A 98 5.37 0.09 14.13
C THR A 98 6.29 -0.81 13.34
N MET A 99 5.94 -2.11 13.26
CA MET A 99 6.79 -3.12 12.66
C MET A 99 5.95 -4.07 11.80
N THR A 100 6.34 -4.20 10.53
CA THR A 100 5.79 -5.21 9.62
C THR A 100 6.86 -6.24 9.34
N HIS A 101 6.64 -7.47 9.80
CA HIS A 101 7.53 -8.60 9.56
C HIS A 101 6.88 -9.60 8.62
N SER A 102 7.64 -10.21 7.72
CA SER A 102 7.08 -11.03 6.65
C SER A 102 8.06 -12.10 6.18
N LEU A 103 7.57 -13.32 6.04
CA LEU A 103 8.21 -14.32 5.16
C LEU A 103 7.90 -14.03 3.69
N GLY A 104 6.94 -13.14 3.40
CA GLY A 104 6.45 -12.84 2.07
C GLY A 104 5.88 -14.09 1.43
N MET A 105 6.56 -14.65 0.43
CA MET A 105 6.21 -15.97 -0.09
C MET A 105 7.00 -17.03 0.67
N PRO A 106 6.40 -18.10 1.20
CA PRO A 106 7.16 -19.15 1.89
C PRO A 106 7.99 -19.94 0.88
N SER A 107 9.25 -20.25 1.20
CA SER A 107 10.07 -21.10 0.32
C SER A 107 9.73 -22.58 0.43
N GLY A 108 9.08 -22.99 1.53
CA GLY A 108 8.90 -24.39 1.91
C GLY A 108 10.17 -25.05 2.47
N VAL A 109 11.30 -24.34 2.54
CA VAL A 109 12.58 -24.87 3.01
C VAL A 109 12.75 -24.62 4.51
N ILE A 110 13.00 -25.69 5.26
CA ILE A 110 13.33 -25.67 6.69
C ILE A 110 14.64 -26.44 6.86
N THR A 111 15.69 -25.80 7.37
CA THR A 111 16.93 -26.50 7.71
C THR A 111 16.71 -27.35 8.96
N SER A 112 17.14 -28.62 8.91
CA SER A 112 17.05 -29.53 10.05
C SER A 112 17.68 -28.92 11.31
N GLY A 113 16.94 -28.94 12.42
CA GLY A 113 17.37 -28.40 13.72
C GLY A 113 17.11 -26.90 13.96
N LEU A 114 16.74 -26.10 12.93
CA LEU A 114 16.54 -24.65 13.12
C LEU A 114 15.11 -24.25 13.49
N GLY A 115 14.10 -25.03 13.10
CA GLY A 115 12.71 -24.80 13.49
C GLY A 115 12.03 -23.59 12.85
N PHE A 116 12.65 -22.94 11.85
CA PHE A 116 12.04 -21.85 11.08
C PHE A 116 12.17 -22.07 9.57
N MET A 117 11.25 -21.47 8.81
CA MET A 117 11.20 -21.54 7.36
C MET A 117 11.88 -20.32 6.73
N TYR A 118 12.60 -20.51 5.63
CA TYR A 118 13.12 -19.39 4.84
C TYR A 118 12.04 -18.72 4.01
N ASN A 119 12.20 -17.43 3.76
CA ASN A 119 11.43 -16.75 2.74
C ASN A 119 11.80 -17.26 1.33
N GLY A 120 10.82 -17.24 0.43
CA GLY A 120 10.89 -17.45 -1.01
C GLY A 120 10.67 -16.15 -1.77
N CYS A 121 11.02 -15.03 -1.17
CA CYS A 121 10.67 -13.69 -1.65
C CYS A 121 11.35 -13.29 -2.97
N MET A 122 12.31 -14.07 -3.47
CA MET A 122 12.89 -13.86 -4.80
C MET A 122 11.83 -13.96 -5.91
N GLY A 123 10.71 -14.66 -5.68
CA GLY A 123 9.59 -14.71 -6.63
C GLY A 123 8.83 -13.39 -6.83
N VAL A 124 9.12 -12.36 -6.03
CA VAL A 124 8.52 -11.01 -6.18
C VAL A 124 9.21 -10.20 -7.29
N PHE A 125 10.44 -10.55 -7.65
CA PHE A 125 11.14 -9.84 -8.73
C PHE A 125 10.45 -10.07 -10.08
N ASP A 126 10.51 -9.04 -10.92
CA ASP A 126 10.15 -9.18 -12.33
C ASP A 126 11.23 -10.04 -13.03
N PRO A 127 10.86 -11.17 -13.66
CA PRO A 127 11.82 -12.01 -14.35
C PRO A 127 12.32 -11.37 -15.66
N ARG A 128 11.64 -10.34 -16.17
CA ARG A 128 12.04 -9.64 -17.40
C ARG A 128 13.15 -8.64 -17.07
N PRO A 129 14.28 -8.63 -17.79
CA PRO A 129 15.39 -7.72 -17.52
C PRO A 129 15.05 -6.26 -17.83
N GLY A 130 15.84 -5.33 -17.27
CA GLY A 130 15.78 -3.90 -17.60
C GLY A 130 14.64 -3.09 -16.96
N ARG A 131 13.90 -3.68 -16.01
CA ARG A 131 12.82 -3.01 -15.28
C ARG A 131 13.27 -2.63 -13.87
N ALA A 132 12.59 -1.65 -13.28
CA ALA A 132 12.84 -1.21 -11.90
C ALA A 132 12.81 -2.40 -10.91
N GLY A 133 11.84 -3.29 -11.08
CA GLY A 133 11.67 -4.50 -10.29
C GLY A 133 12.41 -5.74 -10.79
N SER A 134 13.31 -5.65 -11.78
CA SER A 134 14.05 -6.82 -12.27
C SER A 134 15.04 -7.37 -11.24
N ILE A 135 15.21 -8.69 -11.23
CA ILE A 135 16.18 -9.41 -10.39
C ILE A 135 17.63 -9.02 -10.73
N ALA A 136 18.47 -8.84 -9.70
CA ALA A 136 19.91 -8.68 -9.84
C ALA A 136 20.64 -9.16 -8.56
N PRO A 137 21.89 -9.61 -8.65
CA PRO A 137 22.68 -10.01 -7.48
C PRO A 137 22.83 -8.85 -6.48
N GLY A 138 22.55 -9.12 -5.20
CA GLY A 138 22.64 -8.13 -4.12
C GLY A 138 21.51 -7.08 -4.09
N LYS A 139 20.62 -7.08 -5.07
CA LYS A 139 19.48 -6.17 -5.14
C LYS A 139 18.38 -6.58 -4.17
N ALA A 140 17.87 -5.63 -3.41
CA ALA A 140 16.69 -5.81 -2.59
C ALA A 140 15.42 -5.87 -3.46
N ARG A 141 14.47 -6.71 -3.06
CA ARG A 141 13.17 -6.78 -3.73
C ARG A 141 12.31 -5.57 -3.39
N PHE A 142 11.31 -5.31 -4.23
CA PHE A 142 10.20 -4.47 -3.85
C PHE A 142 9.41 -5.09 -2.68
N SER A 143 8.87 -4.24 -1.80
CA SER A 143 7.93 -4.60 -0.75
C SER A 143 6.82 -3.57 -0.62
N SER A 144 5.59 -4.02 -0.40
CA SER A 144 4.43 -3.14 -0.13
C SER A 144 4.23 -2.82 1.35
N MET A 145 5.14 -3.29 2.21
CA MET A 145 5.13 -2.96 3.64
C MET A 145 5.29 -1.46 3.83
N CYS A 146 4.38 -0.84 4.58
CA CYS A 146 4.43 0.58 4.95
C CYS A 146 4.04 0.76 6.42
N PRO A 147 4.87 0.27 7.38
CA PRO A 147 4.68 0.64 8.78
C PRO A 147 4.75 2.17 8.90
N SER A 148 3.70 2.78 9.46
CA SER A 148 3.46 4.22 9.36
C SER A 148 3.10 4.83 10.71
N ILE A 149 3.64 6.02 10.97
CA ILE A 149 3.25 6.89 12.08
C ILE A 149 2.79 8.21 11.48
N VAL A 150 1.55 8.60 11.75
CA VAL A 150 0.99 9.88 11.37
C VAL A 150 1.08 10.82 12.56
N PHE A 151 1.58 12.03 12.33
CA PHE A 151 1.74 13.07 13.33
C PHE A 151 0.71 14.18 13.15
N LYS A 152 0.26 14.78 14.24
CA LYS A 152 -0.51 16.02 14.26
C LYS A 152 0.33 17.08 15.00
N GLY A 153 0.97 17.95 14.24
CA GLY A 153 2.09 18.74 14.79
C GLY A 153 3.24 17.81 15.15
N ASP A 154 3.75 17.93 16.37
CA ASP A 154 4.87 17.10 16.87
C ASP A 154 4.40 15.85 17.62
N GLU A 155 3.08 15.64 17.78
CA GLU A 155 2.52 14.52 18.53
C GLU A 155 2.10 13.35 17.60
N PRO A 156 2.49 12.10 17.90
CA PRO A 156 1.97 10.92 17.21
C PRO A 156 0.45 10.82 17.38
N TYR A 157 -0.27 10.72 16.26
CA TYR A 157 -1.73 10.65 16.23
C TYR A 157 -2.24 9.26 15.82
N VAL A 158 -1.61 8.62 14.83
CA VAL A 158 -1.96 7.27 14.37
C VAL A 158 -0.70 6.43 14.21
N VAL A 159 -0.68 5.23 14.79
CA VAL A 159 0.38 4.22 14.59
C VAL A 159 -0.22 3.01 13.91
N VAL A 160 0.09 2.82 12.63
CA VAL A 160 -0.65 1.88 11.78
C VAL A 160 0.24 1.13 10.81
N GLY A 161 -0.18 -0.08 10.51
CA GLY A 161 0.31 -0.87 9.39
C GLY A 161 -0.61 -2.05 9.20
N ALA A 162 -0.32 -2.87 8.20
CA ALA A 162 -1.13 -4.03 7.89
C ALA A 162 -0.29 -5.16 7.30
N PRO A 163 -0.74 -6.42 7.46
CA PRO A 163 -0.34 -7.52 6.59
C PRO A 163 -1.18 -7.57 5.30
N GLY A 164 -0.78 -8.40 4.33
CA GLY A 164 -1.60 -8.67 3.12
C GLY A 164 -0.95 -8.35 1.78
N ALA A 165 0.36 -8.56 1.64
CA ALA A 165 1.09 -8.38 0.37
C ALA A 165 0.82 -7.01 -0.29
N THR A 166 0.41 -6.98 -1.57
CA THR A 166 0.11 -5.74 -2.30
C THR A 166 -1.08 -4.96 -1.73
N GLN A 167 -1.90 -5.58 -0.89
CA GLN A 167 -3.06 -4.95 -0.25
C GLN A 167 -2.67 -4.07 0.95
N ILE A 168 -1.43 -4.17 1.45
CA ILE A 168 -0.98 -3.46 2.66
C ILE A 168 -1.15 -1.95 2.52
N ALA A 169 -0.58 -1.35 1.48
CA ALA A 169 -0.66 0.09 1.25
C ALA A 169 -2.11 0.58 1.07
N MET A 170 -2.95 -0.23 0.44
CA MET A 170 -4.36 0.09 0.20
C MET A 170 -5.18 0.04 1.49
N GLY A 171 -4.90 -0.94 2.36
CA GLY A 171 -5.52 -1.04 3.67
C GLY A 171 -5.07 0.07 4.62
N VAL A 172 -3.77 0.38 4.64
CA VAL A 172 -3.23 1.49 5.45
C VAL A 172 -3.78 2.83 4.98
N LEU A 173 -3.88 3.05 3.67
CA LEU A 173 -4.53 4.24 3.11
C LEU A 173 -5.96 4.41 3.65
N GLN A 174 -6.80 3.38 3.51
CA GLN A 174 -8.18 3.44 3.98
C GLN A 174 -8.28 3.66 5.49
N ALA A 175 -7.45 2.98 6.30
CA ALA A 175 -7.45 3.20 7.74
C ALA A 175 -7.10 4.65 8.10
N ILE A 176 -6.13 5.26 7.40
CA ILE A 176 -5.78 6.67 7.59
C ILE A 176 -6.95 7.59 7.19
N LEU A 177 -7.56 7.38 6.02
CA LEU A 177 -8.70 8.19 5.56
C LEU A 177 -9.89 8.08 6.52
N ASN A 178 -10.18 6.88 7.01
CA ASN A 178 -11.27 6.65 7.96
C ASN A 178 -11.10 7.47 9.24
N VAL A 179 -9.87 7.57 9.75
CA VAL A 179 -9.58 8.38 10.94
C VAL A 179 -9.56 9.88 10.62
N LEU A 180 -8.90 10.29 9.53
CA LEU A 180 -8.64 11.70 9.26
C LEU A 180 -9.80 12.43 8.58
N ASP A 181 -10.47 11.79 7.62
CA ASP A 181 -11.53 12.40 6.81
C ASP A 181 -12.92 12.14 7.39
N PHE A 182 -13.09 11.01 8.08
CA PHE A 182 -14.38 10.53 8.60
C PHE A 182 -14.46 10.43 10.12
N ASP A 183 -13.48 10.97 10.84
CA ASP A 183 -13.48 11.10 12.30
C ASP A 183 -13.70 9.76 13.06
N MET A 184 -13.36 8.62 12.45
CA MET A 184 -13.52 7.30 13.06
C MET A 184 -12.47 7.04 14.14
N SER A 185 -12.84 6.33 15.20
CA SER A 185 -11.87 5.71 16.10
C SER A 185 -11.03 4.65 15.38
N MET A 186 -9.88 4.27 15.93
CA MET A 186 -9.04 3.23 15.33
C MET A 186 -9.77 1.89 15.19
N ILE A 187 -10.66 1.54 16.12
CA ILE A 187 -11.45 0.29 16.06
C ILE A 187 -12.42 0.35 14.89
N GLU A 188 -13.14 1.46 14.72
CA GLU A 188 -14.05 1.67 13.59
C GLU A 188 -13.26 1.66 12.28
N ALA A 189 -12.17 2.41 12.20
CA ALA A 189 -11.35 2.55 11.00
C ALA A 189 -10.83 1.21 10.46
N VAL A 190 -10.37 0.30 11.34
CA VAL A 190 -9.87 -1.03 10.92
C VAL A 190 -10.98 -2.06 10.72
N SER A 191 -12.14 -1.87 11.36
CA SER A 191 -13.31 -2.75 11.23
C SER A 191 -14.16 -2.43 10.01
N SER A 192 -14.04 -1.21 9.48
CA SER A 192 -14.72 -0.77 8.28
C SER A 192 -14.41 -1.68 7.08
N PRO A 193 -15.41 -1.99 6.24
CA PRO A 193 -15.21 -2.75 5.00
C PRO A 193 -14.16 -2.07 4.11
N ARG A 194 -13.31 -2.89 3.47
CA ARG A 194 -12.21 -2.43 2.63
C ARG A 194 -12.33 -2.93 1.20
N PHE A 195 -11.77 -2.16 0.29
CA PHE A 195 -11.58 -2.51 -1.11
C PHE A 195 -10.15 -2.25 -1.56
N SER A 196 -9.80 -2.72 -2.74
CA SER A 196 -8.49 -2.47 -3.34
C SER A 196 -8.53 -2.54 -4.85
N ALA A 197 -7.84 -1.59 -5.48
CA ALA A 197 -7.68 -1.53 -6.93
C ALA A 197 -6.19 -1.53 -7.30
N THR A 198 -5.55 -2.69 -7.15
CA THR A 198 -4.16 -2.93 -7.62
C THR A 198 -4.10 -3.57 -9.01
N SER A 199 -5.26 -3.67 -9.67
CA SER A 199 -5.48 -4.18 -11.03
C SER A 199 -6.73 -3.50 -11.65
N ASN A 200 -7.10 -3.91 -12.86
CA ASN A 200 -8.40 -3.53 -13.45
C ASN A 200 -9.60 -4.09 -12.68
N ALA A 201 -9.44 -5.25 -12.03
CA ALA A 201 -10.42 -5.76 -11.08
C ALA A 201 -10.27 -5.05 -9.73
N ILE A 202 -11.41 -4.82 -9.08
CA ILE A 202 -11.50 -4.25 -7.74
C ILE A 202 -11.83 -5.38 -6.78
N ASP A 203 -10.94 -5.63 -5.84
CA ASP A 203 -11.17 -6.58 -4.75
C ASP A 203 -11.99 -5.87 -3.68
N VAL A 204 -13.09 -6.48 -3.23
CA VAL A 204 -13.94 -5.95 -2.17
C VAL A 204 -14.12 -6.97 -1.06
N THR A 205 -14.16 -6.51 0.18
CA THR A 205 -14.60 -7.34 1.31
C THR A 205 -16.12 -7.57 1.24
N ASN A 206 -16.62 -8.68 1.79
CA ASN A 206 -18.03 -9.10 1.74
C ASN A 206 -19.05 -8.14 2.39
N ARG A 207 -18.63 -6.96 2.87
CA ARG A 207 -19.46 -6.04 3.66
C ARG A 207 -19.50 -4.60 3.13
N ILE A 208 -18.96 -4.36 1.92
CA ILE A 208 -19.03 -3.05 1.25
C ILE A 208 -20.44 -2.77 0.74
#